data_AF-A0A1B1YZQ1-F1
#
_entry.id   AF-A0A1B1YZQ1-F1
#
_cell.length_a   1.000
_cell.length_b   1.000
_cell.length_c   1.000
_cell.angle_alpha   90.00
_cell.angle_beta   90.00
_cell.angle_gamma   90.00
#
_symmetry.space_group_name_H-M   'P 1'
#
loop_
_entity.id
_entity.type
_entity.pdbx_description
1 polymer ?
#
loop_
_entity_poly.entity_id
_entity_poly.type
_entity_poly.pdbx_seq_one_letter_code
_entity_poly.pdbx_strand_id
1 'polypeptide(L)'
;MVQAKHTSSYGETEGTPIYAGEAVGYIFDFHNDHTLYHSGDTAIMSDMKLIQDVYEPTIAILSSSGHFTMGPKEAAYAVKNLLNVQYVIPSHTFPTKKRLLRQRF
;
A
#
# COMPACT_ATOMS: atom_id res chain seq x y z
N MET A 1 -1.37 -10.58 -8.68
CA MET A 1 -1.49 -9.11 -8.69
C MET A 1 -2.80 -8.74 -8.03
N VAL A 2 -2.83 -7.65 -7.30
CA VAL A 2 -4.05 -7.08 -6.69
C VAL A 2 -4.17 -5.62 -7.08
N GLN A 3 -5.36 -5.04 -6.89
CA GLN A 3 -5.62 -3.68 -7.34
C GLN A 3 -4.80 -2.65 -6.55
N ALA A 4 -4.18 -1.72 -7.28
CA ALA A 4 -3.74 -0.43 -6.77
C ALA A 4 -4.38 0.67 -7.63
N LYS A 5 -4.47 1.90 -7.12
CA LYS A 5 -5.14 2.98 -7.85
C LYS A 5 -4.33 4.26 -7.83
N HIS A 6 -3.62 4.48 -8.94
CA HIS A 6 -2.97 5.73 -9.29
C HIS A 6 -2.69 5.78 -10.80
N THR A 7 -2.34 6.96 -11.32
CA THR A 7 -1.83 7.08 -12.70
C THR A 7 -0.44 6.45 -12.78
N SER A 8 -0.16 5.78 -13.90
CA SER A 8 1.09 5.07 -14.14
C SER A 8 1.64 5.48 -15.50
N SER A 9 2.50 6.50 -15.48
CA SER A 9 3.20 7.03 -16.64
C SER A 9 4.62 7.44 -16.24
N TYR A 10 5.45 7.72 -17.24
CA TYR A 10 6.77 8.31 -17.04
C TYR A 10 7.08 9.36 -18.13
N GLY A 11 8.11 10.18 -17.90
CA GLY A 11 8.56 11.21 -18.84
C GLY A 11 7.77 12.51 -18.77
N GLU A 12 7.01 12.74 -17.70
CA GLU A 12 6.13 13.90 -17.51
C GLU A 12 6.85 15.25 -17.59
N THR A 13 8.15 15.28 -17.27
CA THR A 13 8.98 16.49 -17.29
C THR A 13 9.72 16.71 -18.62
N GLU A 14 9.72 15.71 -19.51
CA GLU A 14 10.51 15.70 -20.74
C GLU A 14 9.65 15.82 -22.01
N GLY A 15 8.33 15.63 -21.90
CA GLY A 15 7.41 15.73 -23.03
C GLY A 15 6.03 15.15 -22.74
N THR A 16 5.41 14.54 -23.75
CA THR A 16 4.15 13.82 -23.58
C THR A 16 4.38 12.58 -22.70
N PRO A 17 3.66 12.42 -21.56
CA PRO A 17 3.82 11.26 -20.70
C PRO A 17 3.56 9.95 -21.44
N ILE A 18 4.41 8.95 -21.20
CA ILE A 18 4.27 7.62 -21.76
C ILE A 18 3.63 6.72 -20.71
N TYR A 19 2.53 6.04 -21.09
CA TYR A 19 1.84 5.12 -20.19
C TYR A 19 2.70 3.89 -19.86
N ALA A 20 2.81 3.56 -18.57
CA ALA A 20 3.68 2.50 -18.06
C ALA A 20 2.94 1.20 -17.71
N GLY A 21 1.63 1.11 -17.99
CA GLY A 21 0.79 -0.01 -17.62
C GLY A 21 -0.05 0.25 -16.37
N GLU A 22 -0.85 -0.72 -15.96
CA GLU A 22 -1.79 -0.55 -14.85
C GLU A 22 -1.09 -0.58 -13.49
N ALA A 23 -1.51 0.29 -12.59
CA ALA A 23 -1.09 0.28 -11.20
C ALA A 23 -1.54 -1.01 -10.49
N VAL A 24 -0.61 -1.71 -9.85
CA VAL A 24 -0.92 -2.95 -9.13
C VAL A 24 -0.17 -3.07 -7.80
N GLY A 25 -0.81 -3.76 -6.86
CA GLY A 25 -0.17 -4.36 -5.70
C GLY A 25 0.16 -5.83 -5.95
N TYR A 26 0.85 -6.45 -5.01
CA TYR A 26 1.29 -7.85 -5.10
C TYR A 26 1.04 -8.62 -3.81
N ILE A 27 0.80 -9.92 -4.00
CA ILE A 27 0.82 -10.93 -2.94
C ILE A 27 2.00 -11.83 -3.23
N PHE A 28 2.82 -12.05 -2.21
CA PHE A 28 3.92 -13.00 -2.24
C PHE A 28 3.61 -14.08 -1.21
N ASP A 29 3.25 -15.27 -1.68
CA ASP A 29 3.06 -16.47 -0.87
C ASP A 29 4.40 -17.21 -0.83
N PHE A 30 5.06 -17.16 0.32
CA PHE A 30 6.24 -17.95 0.60
C PHE A 30 5.77 -19.27 1.21
N HIS A 31 5.67 -20.32 0.39
CA HIS A 31 5.12 -21.61 0.81
C HIS A 31 5.67 -22.11 2.16
N ASN A 32 4.77 -22.50 3.06
CA ASN A 32 5.06 -22.91 4.45
C ASN A 32 5.67 -21.81 5.34
N ASP A 33 5.54 -20.54 4.95
CA ASP A 33 6.01 -19.37 5.68
C ASP A 33 4.97 -18.24 5.57
N HIS A 34 5.39 -17.00 5.85
CA HIS A 34 4.55 -15.81 5.81
C HIS A 34 4.03 -15.47 4.41
N THR A 35 2.77 -15.03 4.32
CA THR A 35 2.24 -14.36 3.14
C THR A 35 2.39 -12.85 3.28
N LEU A 36 2.98 -12.22 2.27
CA LEU A 36 3.23 -10.78 2.22
C LEU A 36 2.28 -10.09 1.23
N TYR A 37 1.59 -9.06 1.69
CA TYR A 37 0.85 -8.13 0.86
C TYR A 37 1.61 -6.81 0.69
N HIS A 38 1.89 -6.42 -0.56
CA HIS A 38 2.39 -5.10 -0.92
C HIS A 38 1.29 -4.31 -1.63
N SER A 39 0.83 -3.20 -1.03
CA SER A 39 -0.33 -2.45 -1.56
C SER A 39 -0.09 -1.75 -2.90
N GLY A 40 1.17 -1.48 -3.23
CA GLY A 40 1.48 -0.45 -4.23
C GLY A 40 1.06 0.93 -3.71
N ASP A 41 1.08 1.92 -4.59
CA ASP A 41 0.62 3.26 -4.26
C ASP A 41 -0.89 3.32 -4.40
N THR A 42 -1.61 3.45 -3.29
CA THR A 42 -3.07 3.47 -3.36
C THR A 42 -3.70 4.21 -2.21
N ALA A 43 -4.92 4.69 -2.42
CA ALA A 43 -5.84 5.03 -1.34
C ALA A 43 -6.32 3.76 -0.62
N ILE A 44 -6.90 3.94 0.57
CA ILE A 44 -7.61 2.85 1.24
C ILE A 44 -8.80 2.39 0.40
N MET A 45 -9.00 1.08 0.34
CA MET A 45 -10.09 0.45 -0.40
C MET A 45 -10.67 -0.73 0.37
N SER A 46 -11.97 -0.98 0.20
CA SER A 46 -12.67 -2.13 0.76
C SER A 46 -12.03 -3.46 0.35
N ASP A 47 -11.44 -3.51 -0.83
CA ASP A 47 -10.83 -4.71 -1.41
C ASP A 47 -9.64 -5.21 -0.59
N MET A 48 -9.05 -4.38 0.27
CA MET A 48 -8.06 -4.85 1.26
C MET A 48 -8.65 -5.92 2.18
N LYS A 49 -9.94 -5.86 2.51
CA LYS A 49 -10.63 -6.91 3.27
C LYS A 49 -10.76 -8.20 2.47
N LEU A 50 -11.10 -8.08 1.18
CA LEU A 50 -11.14 -9.24 0.29
C LEU A 50 -9.75 -9.87 0.13
N ILE A 51 -8.69 -9.05 0.04
CA ILE A 51 -7.30 -9.52 0.03
C ILE A 51 -7.00 -10.30 1.32
N GLN A 52 -7.41 -9.79 2.47
CA GLN A 52 -7.24 -10.50 3.74
C GLN A 52 -7.98 -11.84 3.77
N ASP A 53 -9.23 -11.85 3.32
CA ASP A 53 -10.09 -13.03 3.40
C ASP A 53 -9.68 -14.13 2.40
N VAL A 54 -9.04 -13.78 1.29
CA VAL A 54 -8.62 -14.72 0.25
C VAL A 54 -7.19 -15.22 0.42
N TYR A 55 -6.26 -14.31 0.76
CA TYR A 55 -4.83 -14.62 0.77
C TYR A 55 -4.23 -14.70 2.17
N GLU A 56 -4.98 -14.29 3.19
CA GLU A 56 -4.59 -14.34 4.61
C GLU A 56 -3.14 -13.85 4.87
N PRO A 57 -2.73 -12.66 4.35
CA PRO A 57 -1.39 -12.15 4.56
C PRO A 57 -1.12 -11.94 6.05
N THR A 58 0.10 -12.26 6.47
CA THR A 58 0.60 -12.02 7.83
C THR A 58 1.48 -10.78 7.90
N ILE A 59 2.00 -10.32 6.75
CA ILE A 59 2.81 -9.10 6.60
C ILE A 59 2.13 -8.18 5.60
N ALA A 60 2.03 -6.89 5.92
CA ALA A 60 1.61 -5.86 4.96
C ALA A 60 2.65 -4.75 4.82
N ILE A 61 3.02 -4.45 3.57
CA ILE A 61 3.73 -3.23 3.19
C ILE A 61 2.69 -2.25 2.63
N LEU A 62 2.45 -1.14 3.35
CA LEU A 62 1.40 -0.18 3.02
C LEU A 62 1.97 1.21 2.70
N SER A 63 1.65 1.75 1.53
CA SER A 63 1.91 3.14 1.21
C SER A 63 1.20 4.06 2.22
N SER A 64 1.89 5.01 2.87
CA SER A 64 1.28 5.82 3.95
C SER A 64 1.66 7.31 3.95
N SER A 65 1.98 7.88 2.77
CA SER A 65 2.37 9.29 2.66
C SER A 65 1.24 10.31 2.67
N GLY A 66 -0.01 9.96 2.45
CA GLY A 66 -1.14 10.92 2.51
C GLY A 66 -1.07 12.10 1.53
N HIS A 67 -0.11 12.14 0.60
CA HIS A 67 -0.06 13.14 -0.48
C HIS A 67 -0.58 12.53 -1.78
N PHE A 68 0.06 11.44 -2.22
CA PHE A 68 -0.30 10.71 -3.44
C PHE A 68 -0.89 9.32 -3.16
N THR A 69 -0.85 8.89 -1.90
CA THR A 69 -1.31 7.57 -1.43
C THR A 69 -2.13 7.77 -0.15
N MET A 70 -2.69 6.68 0.40
CA MET A 70 -3.36 6.72 1.70
C MET A 70 -2.48 7.35 2.79
N GLY A 71 -3.12 8.03 3.74
CA GLY A 71 -2.43 8.64 4.87
C GLY A 71 -2.27 7.67 6.04
N PRO A 72 -1.58 8.10 7.12
CA PRO A 72 -1.39 7.28 8.32
C PRO A 72 -2.71 6.94 9.00
N LYS A 73 -3.72 7.81 8.94
CA LYS A 73 -5.04 7.56 9.52
C LYS A 73 -5.76 6.44 8.76
N GLU A 74 -5.72 6.50 7.44
CA GLU A 74 -6.32 5.51 6.56
C GLU A 74 -5.57 4.17 6.67
N ALA A 75 -4.24 4.19 6.68
CA ALA A 75 -3.42 2.99 6.88
C ALA A 75 -3.70 2.34 8.25
N ALA A 76 -3.82 3.12 9.33
CA ALA A 76 -4.22 2.61 10.65
C ALA A 76 -5.63 1.98 10.62
N TYR A 77 -6.57 2.60 9.90
CA TYR A 77 -7.90 2.00 9.71
C TYR A 77 -7.82 0.68 8.94
N ALA A 78 -7.04 0.63 7.85
CA ALA A 78 -6.87 -0.58 7.05
C ALA A 78 -6.30 -1.73 7.90
N VAL A 79 -5.24 -1.48 8.66
CA VAL A 79 -4.64 -2.46 9.58
C VAL A 79 -5.59 -2.87 10.69
N LYS A 80 -6.42 -1.97 11.23
CA LYS A 80 -7.30 -2.32 12.34
C LYS A 80 -8.56 -3.07 11.90
N ASN A 81 -9.08 -2.78 10.71
CA ASN A 81 -10.44 -3.19 10.32
C ASN A 81 -10.49 -4.05 9.06
N LEU A 82 -9.46 -3.99 8.20
CA LEU A 82 -9.48 -4.67 6.89
C LEU A 82 -8.44 -5.79 6.81
N LEU A 83 -7.27 -5.58 7.41
CA LEU A 83 -6.11 -6.46 7.32
C LEU A 83 -5.78 -7.01 8.72
N ASN A 84 -5.83 -8.31 8.92
CA ASN A 84 -5.50 -8.96 10.20
C ASN A 84 -4.03 -9.43 10.20
N VAL A 85 -3.12 -8.48 10.03
CA VAL A 85 -1.69 -8.75 9.83
C VAL A 85 -0.91 -8.66 11.14
N GLN A 86 0.15 -9.47 11.26
CA GLN A 86 1.06 -9.47 12.40
C GLN A 86 2.10 -8.35 12.28
N TYR A 87 2.55 -8.08 11.07
CA TYR A 87 3.61 -7.09 10.79
C TYR A 87 3.16 -6.07 9.76
N VAL A 88 3.44 -4.80 10.04
CA VAL A 88 3.15 -3.68 9.14
C VAL A 88 4.43 -2.90 8.87
N ILE A 89 4.76 -2.74 7.60
CA ILE A 89 5.91 -1.98 7.11
C ILE A 89 5.38 -0.77 6.35
N PRO A 90 5.57 0.47 6.85
CA PRO A 90 5.18 1.65 6.10
C PRO A 90 6.08 1.86 4.87
N SER A 91 5.47 2.07 3.71
CA SER A 91 6.13 2.37 2.45
C SER A 91 5.68 3.72 1.88
N HIS A 92 6.39 4.18 0.84
CA HIS A 92 6.15 5.41 0.12
C HIS A 92 5.85 6.58 1.08
N THR A 93 6.63 6.68 2.15
CA THR A 93 6.49 7.71 3.18
C THR A 93 7.29 8.94 2.78
N PHE A 94 6.70 10.12 2.92
CA PHE A 94 7.40 11.40 2.81
C PHE A 94 7.55 11.98 4.23
N PRO A 95 8.54 11.53 5.01
CA PRO A 95 8.72 12.01 6.36
C PRO A 95 9.09 13.49 6.34
N THR A 96 8.20 14.32 6.89
CA THR A 96 8.52 15.69 7.26
C THR A 96 8.85 15.75 8.75
N LYS A 97 9.64 16.73 9.19
CA LYS A 97 10.02 16.90 10.62
C LYS A 97 8.82 16.85 11.58
N LYS A 98 7.66 17.36 11.15
CA LYS A 98 6.41 17.39 11.94
C LYS A 98 5.71 16.03 12.04
N ARG A 99 6.01 15.10 11.14
CA ARG A 99 5.23 13.88 10.91
C ARG A 99 5.89 12.61 11.46
N LEU A 100 7.20 12.64 11.68
CA LEU A 100 7.95 11.56 12.37
C LEU A 100 7.38 11.24 13.77
N LEU A 101 6.83 12.23 14.47
CA LEU A 101 6.25 12.06 15.82
C LEU A 101 4.87 11.37 15.84
N ARG A 102 4.22 11.16 14.68
CA ARG A 102 2.83 10.66 14.59
C ARG A 102 2.68 9.31 13.87
N GLN A 103 3.77 8.70 13.40
CA GLN A 103 3.74 7.45 12.61
C GLN A 103 3.90 6.19 13.49
N ARG A 104 3.13 6.11 14.58
CA ARG A 104 2.99 4.84 15.32
C ARG A 104 1.64 4.25 14.95
N PHE A 105 1.68 3.10 14.28
CA PHE A 105 0.52 2.27 13.97
C PHE A 105 0.19 1.39 15.18
#